data_AF-A0A4Y5RCS8-F1
#
_entry.id   AF-A0A4Y5RCS8-F1
#
_cell.length_a   1.000
_cell.length_b   1.000
_cell.length_c   1.000
_cell.angle_alpha   90.00
_cell.angle_beta   90.00
_cell.angle_gamma   90.00
#
_symmetry.space_group_name_H-M   'P 1'
#
loop_
_entity.id
_entity.type
_entity.pdbx_description
1 polymer ?
#
loop_
_entity_poly.entity_id
_entity_poly.type
_entity_poly.pdbx_seq_one_letter_code
_entity_poly.pdbx_strand_id
1 'polypeptide(L)'
;MLALSSLFMIFVLVFLFIGVVHVFVWNLDLSWFFGLRSWMGSFECGFVSQGVVENYFSCTYFVLLVFFVVFDLEVSLLLNMPLQGVLFKNFFYYFLFLVLLSVGFWVEISRGYVYWSY
;
A
#
# COMPACT_ATOMS: atom_id res chain seq x y z
N MET A 1 -21.21 12.17 -35.22
CA MET A 1 -22.09 12.31 -34.04
C MET A 1 -22.80 11.00 -33.72
N LEU A 2 -23.50 10.37 -34.68
CA LEU A 2 -24.19 9.07 -34.47
C LEU A 2 -23.28 7.91 -34.03
N ALA A 3 -22.07 7.80 -34.60
CA ALA A 3 -21.11 6.75 -34.21
C ALA A 3 -20.58 6.92 -32.78
N LEU A 4 -20.48 8.17 -32.30
CA LEU A 4 -19.99 8.48 -30.96
C LEU A 4 -21.09 8.23 -29.92
N SER A 5 -22.35 8.54 -30.25
CA SER A 5 -23.50 8.14 -29.44
C SER A 5 -23.70 6.62 -29.40
N SER A 6 -23.48 5.90 -30.49
CA SER A 6 -23.60 4.42 -30.49
C SER A 6 -22.52 3.76 -29.64
N LEU A 7 -21.29 4.26 -29.66
CA LEU A 7 -20.21 3.78 -28.79
C LEU A 7 -20.52 4.01 -27.30
N PHE A 8 -21.06 5.18 -26.96
CA PHE A 8 -21.48 5.48 -25.59
C PHE A 8 -22.59 4.54 -25.12
N MET A 9 -23.58 4.24 -25.96
CA MET A 9 -24.66 3.30 -25.63
C MET A 9 -24.14 1.87 -25.41
N ILE A 10 -23.16 1.43 -26.21
CA ILE A 10 -22.53 0.10 -26.03
C ILE A 10 -21.77 0.04 -24.70
N PHE A 11 -21.00 1.09 -24.35
CA PHE A 11 -20.28 1.16 -23.08
C PHE A 11 -21.23 1.05 -21.88
N VAL A 12 -22.35 1.79 -21.91
CA VAL A 12 -23.36 1.74 -20.84
C VAL A 12 -23.99 0.35 -20.73
N LEU A 13 -24.31 -0.30 -21.86
CA LEU A 13 -24.86 -1.67 -21.85
C LEU A 13 -23.89 -2.70 -21.27
N VAL A 14 -22.61 -2.61 -21.61
CA VAL A 14 -21.57 -3.51 -21.08
C VAL A 14 -21.41 -3.29 -19.56
N PHE A 15 -21.38 -2.04 -19.10
CA PHE A 15 -21.27 -1.74 -17.68
C PHE A 15 -22.48 -2.25 -16.87
N LEU A 16 -23.69 -2.11 -17.41
CA LEU A 16 -24.91 -2.65 -16.81
C LEU A 16 -24.88 -4.18 -16.74
N PHE A 17 -24.44 -4.84 -17.82
CA PHE A 17 -24.33 -6.30 -17.84
C PHE A 17 -23.37 -6.82 -16.76
N ILE A 18 -22.20 -6.18 -16.62
CA ILE A 18 -21.23 -6.52 -15.57
C ILE A 18 -21.84 -6.30 -14.18
N GLY A 19 -22.56 -5.19 -13.98
CA GLY A 19 -23.25 -4.90 -12.73
C GLY A 19 -24.28 -5.96 -12.35
N VAL A 20 -25.10 -6.41 -13.31
CA VAL A 20 -26.11 -7.47 -13.10
C VAL A 20 -25.44 -8.79 -12.72
N VAL A 21 -24.37 -9.18 -13.43
CA VAL A 21 -23.63 -10.42 -13.10
C VAL A 21 -23.03 -10.33 -11.71
N HIS A 22 -22.44 -9.20 -11.33
CA HIS A 22 -21.82 -9.05 -10.01
C HIS A 22 -22.84 -9.09 -8.87
N VAL A 23 -24.00 -8.43 -9.04
CA VAL A 23 -25.10 -8.51 -8.09
C VAL A 23 -25.64 -9.93 -8.01
N PHE A 24 -25.81 -10.61 -9.14
CA PHE A 24 -26.26 -12.00 -9.16
C PHE A 24 -25.29 -12.92 -8.41
N VAL A 25 -23.99 -12.87 -8.71
CA VAL A 25 -22.96 -13.70 -8.06
C VAL A 25 -22.89 -13.44 -6.56
N TRP A 26 -23.02 -12.18 -6.12
CA TRP A 26 -22.98 -11.84 -4.71
C TRP A 26 -24.21 -12.31 -3.93
N ASN A 27 -25.38 -12.37 -4.58
CA ASN A 27 -26.62 -12.85 -3.96
C ASN A 27 -26.83 -14.37 -4.09
N LEU A 28 -25.89 -15.10 -4.72
CA LEU A 28 -25.90 -16.55 -4.69
C LEU A 28 -25.43 -17.03 -3.31
N ASP A 29 -26.39 -17.22 -2.41
CA ASP A 29 -26.16 -17.95 -1.17
C ASP A 29 -25.84 -19.42 -1.49
N LEU A 30 -24.56 -19.73 -1.68
CA LEU A 30 -23.99 -21.07 -1.89
C LEU A 30 -24.08 -21.98 -0.63
N SER A 31 -24.95 -21.62 0.33
CA SER A 31 -25.21 -22.36 1.57
C SER A 31 -25.81 -23.75 1.34
N TRP A 32 -26.26 -24.05 0.12
CA TRP A 32 -26.81 -25.34 -0.30
C TRP A 32 -25.77 -26.47 -0.38
N PHE A 33 -24.48 -26.15 -0.58
CA PHE A 33 -23.41 -27.14 -0.60
C PHE A 33 -22.93 -27.47 0.81
N PHE A 34 -23.66 -28.34 1.50
CA PHE A 34 -23.30 -28.90 2.80
C PHE A 34 -21.92 -29.56 2.73
N GLY A 35 -20.90 -28.86 3.21
CA GLY A 35 -19.51 -29.35 3.30
C GLY A 35 -18.45 -28.39 2.77
N LEU A 36 -18.75 -27.53 1.80
CA LEU A 36 -17.76 -26.56 1.27
C LEU A 36 -17.51 -25.40 2.24
N ARG A 37 -18.49 -25.06 3.08
CA ARG A 37 -18.41 -23.93 4.02
C ARG A 37 -17.27 -24.04 5.04
N SER A 38 -16.86 -25.25 5.43
CA SER A 38 -15.71 -25.45 6.34
C SER A 38 -14.35 -25.31 5.64
N TRP A 39 -14.30 -25.46 4.32
CA TRP A 39 -13.09 -25.30 3.51
C TRP A 39 -12.93 -23.87 2.96
N MET A 40 -14.04 -23.15 2.79
CA MET A 40 -14.07 -21.79 2.24
C MET A 40 -14.10 -20.69 3.32
N GLY A 41 -14.08 -21.05 4.61
CA GLY A 41 -14.07 -20.10 5.73
C GLY A 41 -12.66 -19.62 6.10
N SER A 42 -12.58 -18.49 6.81
CA SER A 42 -11.32 -18.03 7.41
C SER A 42 -10.77 -19.07 8.38
N PHE A 43 -9.46 -19.30 8.35
CA PHE A 43 -8.81 -20.28 9.23
C PHE A 43 -8.76 -19.77 10.67
N GLU A 44 -9.66 -20.27 11.51
CA GLU A 44 -9.65 -20.08 12.97
C GLU A 44 -9.38 -21.40 13.69
N CYS A 45 -8.36 -22.15 13.24
CA CYS A 45 -7.93 -23.39 13.89
C CYS A 45 -9.05 -24.43 14.09
N GLY A 46 -10.04 -24.49 13.18
CA GLY A 46 -11.17 -25.43 13.24
C GLY A 46 -12.39 -24.94 14.02
N PHE A 47 -12.36 -23.74 14.58
CA PHE A 47 -13.54 -23.09 15.16
C PHE A 47 -14.38 -22.39 14.08
N VAL A 48 -15.67 -22.19 14.38
CA VAL A 48 -16.55 -21.40 13.51
C VAL A 48 -16.15 -19.94 13.65
N SER A 49 -15.77 -19.32 12.52
CA SER A 49 -15.28 -17.94 12.55
C SER A 49 -16.33 -16.98 13.11
N GLN A 50 -16.09 -16.48 14.32
CA GLN A 50 -16.96 -15.51 14.98
C GLN A 50 -16.36 -14.11 14.82
N GLY A 51 -16.79 -13.43 13.77
CA GLY A 51 -16.67 -11.98 13.67
C GLY A 51 -15.67 -11.46 12.65
N VAL A 52 -15.72 -10.14 12.52
CA VAL A 52 -14.93 -9.34 11.60
C VAL A 52 -13.45 -9.57 11.91
N VAL A 53 -12.65 -9.81 10.87
CA VAL A 53 -11.19 -9.78 10.99
C VAL A 53 -10.82 -8.34 11.39
N GLU A 54 -10.71 -8.10 12.69
CA GLU A 54 -10.17 -6.85 13.24
C GLU A 54 -8.76 -6.72 12.69
N ASN A 55 -8.63 -5.91 11.65
CA ASN A 55 -7.36 -5.62 11.02
C ASN A 55 -6.69 -4.58 11.93
N TYR A 56 -5.96 -5.06 12.93
CA TYR A 56 -5.08 -4.24 13.76
C TYR A 56 -3.88 -3.78 12.91
N PHE A 57 -4.14 -3.04 11.84
CA PHE A 57 -3.08 -2.37 11.11
C PHE A 57 -2.53 -1.30 12.05
N SER A 58 -1.39 -1.59 12.67
CA SER A 58 -0.82 -0.67 13.64
C SER A 58 -0.29 0.56 12.91
N CYS A 59 -0.60 1.74 13.46
CA CYS A 59 -0.14 3.03 12.94
C CYS A 59 1.40 3.09 12.81
N THR A 60 2.12 2.25 13.55
CA THR A 60 3.58 2.12 13.48
C THR A 60 4.06 1.69 12.09
N TYR A 61 3.38 0.74 11.42
CA TYR A 61 3.74 0.33 10.06
C TYR A 61 3.52 1.43 9.04
N PHE A 62 2.44 2.19 9.20
CA PHE A 62 2.14 3.31 8.33
C PHE A 62 3.24 4.38 8.41
N VAL A 63 3.65 4.74 9.61
CA VAL A 63 4.71 5.74 9.84
C VAL A 63 6.04 5.27 9.26
N LEU A 64 6.40 3.99 9.47
CA LEU A 64 7.63 3.41 8.91
C LEU A 64 7.64 3.47 7.37
N LEU A 65 6.50 3.19 6.71
CA LEU A 65 6.38 3.27 5.25
C LEU A 65 6.60 4.70 4.74
N VAL A 66 6.00 5.70 5.38
CA VAL A 66 6.18 7.11 4.99
C VAL A 66 7.64 7.52 5.12
N PHE A 67 8.30 7.15 6.22
CA PHE A 67 9.72 7.44 6.42
C PHE A 67 10.62 6.74 5.40
N PHE A 68 10.32 5.48 5.06
CA PHE A 68 11.06 4.75 4.03
C PHE A 68 11.03 5.50 2.69
N VAL A 69 9.87 6.02 2.28
CA VAL A 69 9.73 6.78 1.02
C VAL A 69 10.53 8.07 1.04
N VAL A 70 10.52 8.81 2.16
CA VAL A 70 11.30 10.05 2.30
C VAL A 70 12.80 9.76 2.25
N PHE A 71 13.27 8.74 2.98
CA PHE A 71 14.67 8.36 3.00
C PHE A 71 15.17 7.89 1.63
N ASP A 72 14.34 7.16 0.86
CA ASP A 72 14.67 6.72 -0.50
C ASP A 72 14.84 7.90 -1.48
N LEU A 73 14.02 8.95 -1.33
CA LEU A 73 14.19 10.20 -2.07
C LEU A 73 15.52 10.89 -1.72
N GLU A 74 15.86 10.98 -0.43
CA GLU A 74 17.10 11.60 0.03
C GLU A 74 18.35 10.85 -0.46
N VAL A 75 18.32 9.52 -0.48
CA VAL A 75 19.40 8.69 -1.05
C VAL A 75 19.50 8.89 -2.57
N SER A 76 18.37 9.00 -3.26
CA SER A 76 18.35 9.28 -4.71
C SER A 76 19.04 10.62 -5.04
N LEU A 77 18.93 11.62 -4.17
CA LEU A 77 19.65 12.90 -4.32
C LEU A 77 21.16 12.75 -4.12
N LEU A 78 21.60 11.89 -3.19
CA LEU A 78 23.02 11.59 -2.96
C LEU A 78 23.65 10.82 -4.12
N LEU A 79 22.89 10.02 -4.87
CA LEU A 79 23.41 9.21 -5.98
C LEU A 79 24.02 10.05 -7.12
N ASN A 80 23.66 11.33 -7.21
CA ASN A 80 24.26 12.27 -8.16
C ASN A 80 25.66 12.78 -7.77
N MET A 81 26.12 12.52 -6.53
CA MET A 81 27.43 12.95 -6.04
C MET A 81 28.62 12.47 -6.91
N PRO A 82 28.76 11.18 -7.27
CA PRO A 82 29.87 10.71 -8.11
C PRO A 82 29.88 11.30 -9.52
N LEU A 83 28.73 11.77 -10.03
CA LEU A 83 28.60 12.30 -11.38
C LEU A 83 29.16 13.74 -11.51
N GLN A 84 29.30 14.49 -10.40
CA GLN A 84 29.72 15.90 -10.43
C GLN A 84 31.23 16.13 -10.62
N GLY A 85 32.03 15.07 -10.73
CA GLY A 85 33.46 15.15 -11.00
C GLY A 85 34.29 15.73 -9.84
N VAL A 86 35.62 15.78 -10.02
CA VAL A 86 36.65 16.04 -8.99
C VAL A 86 36.61 17.48 -8.42
N LEU A 87 35.70 18.34 -8.89
CA LEU A 87 35.58 19.71 -8.41
C LEU A 87 34.82 19.72 -7.07
N PHE A 88 35.56 19.53 -5.97
CA PHE A 88 35.15 19.55 -4.55
C PHE A 88 34.37 20.79 -4.08
N LYS A 89 34.02 21.74 -4.96
CA LYS A 89 33.27 22.95 -4.61
C LYS A 89 31.93 22.66 -3.93
N ASN A 90 31.26 21.57 -4.33
CA ASN A 90 29.96 21.20 -3.76
C ASN A 90 30.04 20.22 -2.57
N PHE A 91 31.24 19.75 -2.22
CA PHE A 91 31.43 18.73 -1.18
C PHE A 91 30.87 19.17 0.18
N PHE A 92 31.03 20.45 0.52
CA PHE A 92 30.51 21.01 1.77
C PHE A 92 28.97 20.87 1.87
N TYR A 93 28.24 21.09 0.77
CA TYR A 93 26.78 20.95 0.74
C TYR A 93 26.35 19.49 0.90
N TYR A 94 27.04 18.56 0.25
CA TYR A 94 26.77 17.12 0.42
C TYR A 94 27.08 16.65 1.84
N PHE A 95 28.15 17.14 2.45
CA PHE A 95 28.49 16.82 3.83
C PHE A 95 27.45 17.37 4.80
N LEU A 96 27.01 18.63 4.62
CA LEU A 96 25.95 19.22 5.43
C LEU A 96 24.63 18.45 5.26
N PHE A 97 24.32 18.01 4.04
CA PHE A 97 23.15 17.18 3.76
C PHE A 97 23.22 15.84 4.50
N LEU A 98 24.36 15.15 4.49
CA LEU A 98 24.57 13.91 5.25
C LEU A 98 24.41 14.11 6.77
N VAL A 99 24.92 15.23 7.31
CA VAL A 99 24.74 15.56 8.72
C VAL A 99 23.25 15.75 9.04
N LEU A 100 22.51 16.47 8.20
CA LEU A 100 21.07 16.66 8.39
C LEU A 100 20.30 15.33 8.35
N LEU A 101 20.64 14.45 7.41
CA LEU A 101 20.09 13.10 7.26
C LEU A 101 20.32 12.25 8.53
N SER A 102 21.56 12.24 9.03
CA SER A 102 21.91 11.49 10.25
C SER A 102 21.23 12.02 11.51
N VAL A 103 21.06 13.34 11.65
CA VAL A 103 20.29 13.94 12.76
C VAL A 103 18.82 13.57 12.66
N GLY A 104 18.22 13.64 11.48
CA GLY A 104 16.83 13.25 11.25
C GLY A 104 16.57 11.79 11.66
N PHE A 105 17.45 10.88 11.22
CA PHE A 105 17.40 9.47 11.59
C PHE A 105 17.57 9.25 13.10
N TRP A 106 18.47 9.99 13.76
CA TRP A 106 18.66 9.89 15.20
C TRP A 106 17.42 10.31 15.99
N VAL A 107 16.77 11.42 15.61
CA VAL A 107 15.53 11.88 16.23
C VAL A 107 14.45 10.81 16.13
N GLU A 108 14.37 10.15 14.99
CA GLU A 108 13.37 9.10 14.73
C GLU A 108 13.53 7.88 15.65
N ILE A 109 14.77 7.39 15.79
CA ILE A 109 15.08 6.32 16.74
C ILE A 109 14.72 6.74 18.18
N SER A 110 15.06 7.97 18.57
CA SER A 110 14.80 8.47 19.93
C SER A 110 13.31 8.57 20.27
N ARG A 111 12.45 8.81 19.27
CA ARG A 111 10.98 8.84 19.43
C ARG A 111 10.34 7.47 19.46
N GLY A 112 11.12 6.43 19.14
CA GLY A 112 10.71 5.04 19.29
C GLY A 112 9.73 4.54 18.24
N TYR A 113 9.58 5.24 17.11
CA TYR A 113 8.78 4.77 15.97
C TYR A 113 9.32 3.47 15.35
N VAL A 114 10.60 3.15 15.60
CA VAL A 114 11.25 1.92 15.15
C VAL A 114 10.99 0.75 16.12
N TYR A 115 10.57 1.00 17.36
CA TYR A 115 10.31 -0.08 18.31
C TYR A 115 9.02 -0.80 17.95
N TRP A 116 9.14 -2.08 17.64
CA TRP A 116 8.02 -3.01 17.65
C TRP A 116 7.65 -3.33 19.10
N SER A 117 6.58 -2.71 19.58
CA SER A 117 5.78 -3.33 20.64
C SER A 117 4.91 -4.38 19.97
N TYR A 118 5.11 -5.64 20.33
CA TYR A 118 4.12 -6.69 20.12
C TYR A 118 2.83 -6.37 20.86
#